data_AF-A0A0S8HAE8-F1
#
_entry.id   AF-A0A0S8HAE8-F1
#
_cell.length_a   1.000
_cell.length_b   1.000
_cell.length_c   1.000
_cell.angle_alpha   90.00
_cell.angle_beta   90.00
_cell.angle_gamma   90.00
#
_symmetry.space_group_name_H-M   'P 1'
#
loop_
_entity.id
_entity.type
_entity.pdbx_description
1 polymer ?
#
loop_
_entity_poly.entity_id
_entity_poly.type
_entity_poly.pdbx_seq_one_letter_code
_entity_poly.pdbx_strand_id
1 'polypeptide(L)'
;MTSARGDKKQDREVKRFVRRLTPEERMLVVLKRELYDGSWDDMVADLRARLDGRPYIFKLVNRIGEDLERIERLRAFEKDYDVDLGDHVQMH
;
A
#
# COMPACT_ATOMS: atom_id res chain seq x y z
N MET A 1 14.08 -1.97 30.06
CA MET A 1 14.10 -0.62 29.44
C MET A 1 14.99 -0.66 28.20
N THR A 2 14.45 -1.08 27.05
CA THR A 2 15.21 -1.24 25.78
C THR A 2 14.40 -0.84 24.53
N SER A 3 13.25 -0.14 24.71
CA SER A 3 12.31 0.18 23.62
C SER A 3 12.81 1.26 22.66
N ALA A 4 13.37 2.35 23.18
CA ALA A 4 13.63 3.56 22.39
C ALA A 4 14.65 3.42 21.24
N ARG A 5 15.50 2.37 21.24
CA ARG A 5 16.41 2.08 20.11
C ARG A 5 15.75 1.24 19.02
N GLY A 6 14.78 0.39 19.38
CA GLY A 6 14.00 -0.41 18.44
C GLY A 6 13.08 0.49 17.61
N ASP A 7 12.34 1.35 18.29
CA ASP A 7 11.37 2.29 17.67
C ASP A 7 12.07 3.22 16.67
N LYS A 8 13.22 3.80 17.03
CA LYS A 8 14.03 4.64 16.13
C LYS A 8 14.63 3.88 14.94
N LYS A 9 14.81 2.56 15.04
CA LYS A 9 15.28 1.74 13.91
C LYS A 9 14.12 1.48 12.95
N GLN A 10 12.97 1.07 13.48
CA GLN A 10 11.74 0.86 12.73
C GLN A 10 11.33 2.12 11.95
N ASP A 11 11.28 3.28 12.60
CA ASP A 11 11.00 4.57 11.94
C ASP A 11 11.91 4.87 10.75
N ARG A 12 13.20 4.50 10.87
CA ARG A 12 14.17 4.71 9.79
C ARG A 12 13.95 3.76 8.62
N GLU A 13 13.57 2.52 8.89
CA GLU A 13 13.25 1.55 7.83
C GLU A 13 11.95 1.93 7.11
N VAL A 14 10.90 2.34 7.85
CA VAL A 14 9.65 2.86 7.27
C VAL A 14 9.93 4.08 6.38
N LYS A 15 10.67 5.08 6.88
CA LYS A 15 11.05 6.26 6.09
C LYS A 15 11.86 5.91 4.85
N ARG A 16 12.77 4.94 4.95
CA ARG A 16 13.58 4.48 3.82
C ARG A 16 12.72 3.77 2.78
N PHE A 17 11.78 2.93 3.21
CA PHE A 17 10.87 2.22 2.33
C PHE A 17 9.97 3.19 1.58
N VAL A 18 9.30 4.10 2.30
CA VAL A 18 8.42 5.14 1.73
C VAL A 18 9.14 6.00 0.69
N ARG A 19 10.38 6.40 0.95
CA ARG A 19 11.20 7.17 -0.01
C ARG A 19 11.51 6.44 -1.32
N ARG A 20 11.44 5.11 -1.32
CA ARG A 20 11.74 4.26 -2.49
C ARG A 20 10.48 3.81 -3.23
N LEU A 21 9.29 4.13 -2.72
CA LEU A 21 8.04 3.81 -3.40
C LEU A 21 7.97 4.53 -4.75
N THR A 22 7.61 3.79 -5.79
CA THR A 22 7.34 4.38 -7.10
C THR A 22 6.06 5.24 -7.06
N PRO A 23 5.83 6.11 -8.06
CA PRO A 23 4.57 6.85 -8.15
C PRO A 23 3.33 5.94 -8.14
N GLU A 24 3.40 4.79 -8.81
CA GLU A 24 2.33 3.79 -8.88
C GLU A 24 2.06 3.18 -7.50
N GLU A 25 3.11 2.78 -6.78
CA GLU A 25 2.98 2.24 -5.42
C GLU A 25 2.42 3.27 -4.44
N ARG A 26 2.85 4.53 -4.55
CA ARG A 26 2.29 5.64 -3.76
C ARG A 26 0.81 5.84 -4.05
N MET A 27 0.44 5.80 -5.33
CA MET A 27 -0.96 5.92 -5.73
C MET A 27 -1.81 4.79 -5.13
N LEU A 28 -1.32 3.54 -5.15
CA LEU A 28 -2.02 2.40 -4.54
C LEU A 28 -2.25 2.61 -3.03
N VAL A 29 -1.24 3.08 -2.30
CA VAL A 29 -1.36 3.39 -0.87
C VAL A 29 -2.41 4.48 -0.62
N VAL A 30 -2.44 5.53 -1.44
CA VAL A 30 -3.44 6.60 -1.28
C VAL A 30 -4.84 6.10 -1.63
N LEU A 31 -5.00 5.37 -2.73
CA LEU A 31 -6.30 4.81 -3.11
C LEU A 31 -6.84 3.84 -2.06
N LYS A 32 -5.97 3.00 -1.45
CA LYS A 32 -6.33 2.12 -0.33
C LYS A 32 -6.95 2.92 0.82
N ARG A 33 -6.35 4.06 1.18
CA ARG A 33 -6.85 4.94 2.24
C ARG A 33 -8.17 5.63 1.86
N GLU A 34 -8.25 6.20 0.67
CA GLU A 34 -9.37 7.08 0.28
C GLU A 34 -10.61 6.34 -0.21
N LEU A 35 -10.45 5.15 -0.81
CA LEU A 35 -11.56 4.43 -1.47
C LEU A 35 -11.93 3.10 -0.80
N TYR A 36 -11.02 2.55 0.00
CA TYR A 36 -11.17 1.21 0.58
C TYR A 36 -11.04 1.22 2.10
N ASP A 37 -11.17 2.39 2.75
CA ASP A 37 -11.09 2.55 4.22
C ASP A 37 -9.82 1.90 4.84
N GLY A 38 -8.70 1.89 4.10
CA GLY A 38 -7.45 1.26 4.54
C GLY A 38 -7.39 -0.26 4.32
N SER A 39 -8.32 -0.86 3.58
CA SER A 39 -8.36 -2.31 3.33
C SER A 39 -7.66 -2.70 2.02
N TRP A 40 -6.53 -3.41 2.14
CA TRP A 40 -5.92 -4.05 0.97
C TRP A 40 -6.78 -5.19 0.40
N ASP A 41 -7.52 -5.89 1.26
CA ASP A 41 -8.34 -7.02 0.83
C ASP A 41 -9.48 -6.57 -0.08
N ASP A 42 -10.13 -5.45 0.25
CA ASP A 42 -11.20 -4.89 -0.57
C ASP A 42 -10.67 -4.33 -1.90
N MET A 43 -9.51 -3.67 -1.89
CA MET A 43 -8.84 -3.23 -3.11
C MET A 43 -8.47 -4.41 -4.03
N VAL A 44 -7.92 -5.49 -3.47
CA VAL A 44 -7.57 -6.69 -4.24
C VAL A 44 -8.83 -7.35 -4.81
N ALA A 45 -9.93 -7.39 -4.05
CA ALA A 45 -11.20 -7.91 -4.53
C ALA A 45 -11.73 -7.12 -5.74
N ASP A 46 -11.69 -5.79 -5.70
CA ASP A 46 -12.11 -4.92 -6.82
C ASP A 46 -11.24 -5.12 -8.06
N LEU A 47 -9.91 -5.18 -7.89
CA LEU A 47 -8.97 -5.43 -8.98
C LEU A 47 -9.22 -6.80 -9.65
N ARG A 48 -9.52 -7.84 -8.87
CA ARG A 48 -9.87 -9.17 -9.39
C ARG A 48 -11.24 -9.16 -10.09
N ALA A 49 -12.23 -8.48 -9.54
CA ALA A 49 -13.54 -8.32 -10.18
C ALA A 49 -13.43 -7.66 -11.56
N ARG A 50 -12.51 -6.71 -11.72
CA ARG A 50 -12.21 -6.07 -13.00
C ARG A 50 -11.61 -7.03 -14.04
N LEU A 51 -10.78 -8.00 -13.63
CA LEU A 51 -10.30 -9.06 -14.54
C LEU A 51 -11.44 -9.93 -15.07
N ASP A 52 -12.46 -10.15 -14.25
CA ASP A 52 -13.66 -10.91 -14.60
C ASP A 52 -14.69 -10.10 -15.43
N GLY A 53 -14.41 -8.83 -15.74
CA GLY A 53 -15.34 -7.94 -16.45
C GLY A 53 -16.54 -7.49 -15.63
N ARG A 54 -16.47 -7.59 -14.29
CA ARG A 54 -17.52 -7.11 -13.38
C ARG A 54 -17.38 -5.59 -13.14
N PRO A 55 -18.45 -4.91 -12.68
CA PRO A 55 -18.36 -3.52 -12.24
C PRO A 55 -17.26 -3.36 -11.18
N TYR A 56 -16.50 -2.26 -11.27
CA TYR A 56 -15.35 -1.96 -10.41
C TYR A 56 -15.35 -0.48 -9.99
N ILE A 57 -14.64 -0.14 -8.91
CA ILE A 57 -14.68 1.19 -8.28
C ILE A 57 -13.81 2.21 -9.03
N PHE A 58 -12.60 1.83 -9.49
CA PHE A 58 -11.68 2.77 -10.16
C PHE A 58 -10.78 2.15 -11.25
N LYS A 59 -10.30 2.99 -12.20
CA LYS A 59 -9.45 2.55 -13.31
C LYS A 59 -7.98 2.97 -13.14
N LEU A 60 -7.12 2.03 -12.78
CA LEU A 60 -5.66 2.19 -12.88
C LEU A 60 -5.18 2.15 -14.35
N VAL A 61 -4.12 2.91 -14.62
CA VAL A 61 -3.46 3.03 -15.94
C VAL A 61 -2.57 1.81 -16.23
N ASN A 62 -2.10 1.11 -15.19
CA ASN A 62 -1.22 -0.05 -15.30
C ASN A 62 -1.99 -1.36 -15.54
N ARG A 63 -1.23 -2.43 -15.85
CA ARG A 63 -1.76 -3.80 -15.91
C ARG A 63 -2.11 -4.27 -14.50
N ILE A 64 -3.33 -4.75 -14.31
CA ILE A 64 -3.86 -5.21 -13.01
C ILE A 64 -2.92 -6.21 -12.32
N GLY A 65 -2.28 -7.12 -13.06
CA GLY A 65 -1.31 -8.06 -12.51
C GLY A 65 -0.12 -7.39 -11.82
N GLU A 66 0.43 -6.34 -12.43
CA GLU A 66 1.55 -5.58 -11.84
C GLU A 66 1.08 -4.83 -10.57
N ASP A 67 -0.16 -4.34 -10.54
CA ASP A 67 -0.70 -3.67 -9.35
C ASP A 67 -0.95 -4.67 -8.21
N LEU A 68 -1.37 -5.89 -8.50
CA LEU A 68 -1.48 -6.96 -7.50
C LEU A 68 -0.12 -7.32 -6.88
N GLU A 69 0.93 -7.46 -7.69
CA GLU A 69 2.30 -7.72 -7.20
C GLU A 69 2.80 -6.57 -6.31
N ARG A 70 2.53 -5.31 -6.69
CA ARG A 70 2.84 -4.13 -5.88
C ARG A 70 2.09 -4.17 -4.54
N ILE A 71 0.79 -4.46 -4.54
CA ILE A 71 -0.02 -4.56 -3.32
C ILE A 71 0.52 -5.64 -2.38
N GLU A 72 0.91 -6.81 -2.90
CA GLU A 72 1.48 -7.88 -2.09
C GLU A 72 2.76 -7.42 -1.38
N ARG A 73 3.66 -6.74 -2.10
CA ARG A 73 4.88 -6.16 -1.51
C ARG A 73 4.57 -5.12 -0.43
N LEU A 74 3.61 -4.23 -0.69
CA LEU A 74 3.22 -3.16 0.24
C LEU A 74 2.58 -3.75 1.52
N ARG A 75 1.64 -4.69 1.35
CA ARG A 75 0.97 -5.40 2.44
C ARG A 75 1.95 -6.20 3.30
N ALA A 76 2.92 -6.87 2.68
CA ALA A 76 3.96 -7.59 3.41
C ALA A 76 4.78 -6.64 4.29
N PHE A 77 5.16 -5.47 3.76
CA PHE A 77 5.89 -4.47 4.54
C PHE A 77 5.07 -3.93 5.72
N GLU A 78 3.80 -3.58 5.50
CA GLU A 78 2.89 -3.13 6.59
C GLU A 78 2.79 -4.17 7.71
N LYS A 79 2.67 -5.45 7.34
CA LYS A 79 2.62 -6.55 8.30
C LYS A 79 3.94 -6.75 9.05
N ASP A 80 5.07 -6.71 8.36
CA ASP A 80 6.39 -6.95 8.96
C ASP A 80 6.80 -5.84 9.96
N TYR A 81 6.32 -4.62 9.73
CA TYR A 81 6.64 -3.45 10.54
C TYR A 81 5.47 -2.97 11.40
N ASP A 82 4.30 -3.62 11.36
CA ASP A 82 3.09 -3.24 12.10
C ASP A 82 2.73 -1.76 11.92
N VAL A 83 2.64 -1.30 10.67
CA VAL A 83 2.34 0.09 10.29
C VAL A 83 1.31 0.17 9.17
N ASP A 84 0.64 1.32 9.04
CA ASP A 84 -0.11 1.68 7.84
C ASP A 84 0.74 2.65 6.98
N LEU A 85 1.06 2.25 5.74
CA LEU A 85 1.81 3.12 4.82
C LEU A 85 1.03 4.39 4.47
N GLY A 86 -0.30 4.37 4.56
CA GLY A 86 -1.19 5.51 4.37
C GLY A 86 -0.95 6.67 5.33
N ASP A 87 -0.37 6.40 6.51
CA ASP A 87 0.03 7.44 7.48
C ASP A 87 1.38 8.09 7.15
N HIS A 88 2.13 7.47 6.23
CA HIS A 88 3.49 7.91 5.88
C HIS A 88 3.61 8.43 4.44
N VAL A 89 2.64 8.14 3.57
CA VAL A 89 2.56 8.66 2.21
C VAL A 89 1.67 9.91 2.20
N GLN A 90 2.23 11.04 1.76
CA GLN A 90 1.48 12.27 1.49
C GLN A 90 1.38 12.46 -0.03
N MET A 91 0.21 12.86 -0.53
CA MET A 91 0.10 13.48 -1.85
C MET A 91 0.61 14.92 -1.73
N HIS A 92 1.64 15.27 -2.50
CA HIS A 92 2.09 16.65 -2.70
C HIS A 92 1.70 17.09 -4.11
#